data_AF-A0A1V4U8K7-F1
#
_entry.id   AF-A0A1V4U8K7-F1
#
_cell.length_a   1.000
_cell.length_b   1.000
_cell.length_c   1.000
_cell.angle_alpha   90.00
_cell.angle_beta   90.00
_cell.angle_gamma   90.00
#
_symmetry.space_group_name_H-M   'P 1'
#
loop_
_entity.id
_entity.type
_entity.pdbx_description
1 polymer ?
#
loop_
_entity_poly.entity_id
_entity_poly.type
_entity_poly.pdbx_seq_one_letter_code
_entity_poly.pdbx_strand_id
1 'polypeptide(L)' 'MSAGEKRTCDVCGRQAIGIQILGCCGSTVCEQHAEDRLKRMRPGEKMEWGACYFYRYEEI' A
#
# COMPACT_ATOMS: atom_id res chain seq x y z
N MET A 1 5.44 -8.26 -15.98
CA MET A 1 4.90 -9.15 -14.94
C MET A 1 3.59 -8.54 -14.47
N SER A 2 2.45 -9.06 -14.93
CA SER A 2 1.13 -8.60 -14.53
C SER A 2 0.80 -9.26 -13.18
N ALA A 3 1.45 -8.78 -12.12
CA ALA A 3 1.14 -9.23 -10.76
C ALA A 3 -0.26 -8.71 -10.43
N GLY A 4 -1.24 -9.62 -10.36
CA GLY A 4 -2.53 -9.30 -9.76
C GLY A 4 -2.25 -8.75 -8.36
N GLU A 5 -2.43 -7.44 -8.19
CA GLU A 5 -2.11 -6.77 -6.94
C GLU A 5 -2.99 -7.40 -5.86
N LYS A 6 -2.36 -7.94 -4.81
CA LYS A 6 -3.10 -8.51 -3.69
C LYS A 6 -3.97 -7.40 -3.07
N ARG A 7 -5.28 -7.43 -3.35
CA ARG A 7 -6.26 -6.43 -2.89
C ARG A 7 -6.79 -6.70 -1.49
N THR A 8 -6.11 -7.51 -0.68
CA THR A 8 -6.51 -7.81 0.71
C THR A 8 -5.42 -7.38 1.68
N CYS A 9 -5.84 -6.84 2.81
CA CYS A 9 -4.94 -6.38 3.86
C CYS A 9 -4.33 -7.58 4.59
N ASP A 10 -3.01 -7.58 4.73
CA ASP A 10 -2.26 -8.63 5.43
C ASP A 10 -2.60 -8.73 6.92
N VAL A 11 -3.12 -7.66 7.51
CA VAL A 11 -3.41 -7.57 8.95
C VAL A 11 -4.82 -8.07 9.28
N CYS A 12 -5.82 -7.70 8.47
CA CYS A 12 -7.24 -7.97 8.79
C CYS A 12 -8.08 -8.52 7.65
N GLY A 13 -7.50 -8.75 6.46
CA GLY A 13 -8.19 -9.33 5.31
C GLY A 13 -9.16 -8.40 4.56
N ARG A 14 -9.42 -7.19 5.05
CA ARG A 14 -10.25 -6.19 4.34
C ARG A 14 -9.61 -5.73 3.02
N GLN A 15 -10.37 -5.01 2.20
CA GLN A 15 -9.85 -4.45 0.95
C GLN A 15 -8.64 -3.55 1.21
N ALA A 16 -7.51 -3.89 0.57
CA ALA A 16 -6.28 -3.12 0.64
C ALA A 16 -6.37 -1.90 -0.26
N ILE A 17 -5.86 -0.78 0.27
CA ILE A 17 -5.75 0.49 -0.43
C ILE A 17 -4.41 0.65 -1.14
N GLY A 18 -3.39 -0.12 -0.74
CA GLY A 18 -2.08 -0.07 -1.33
C GLY A 18 -1.07 -0.99 -0.66
N ILE A 19 0.19 -0.79 -1.04
CA ILE A 19 1.38 -1.41 -0.45
C ILE A 19 2.17 -0.35 0.29
N GLN A 20 2.67 -0.73 1.46
CA GLN A 20 3.73 0.01 2.13
C GLN A 20 4.89 -0.94 2.47
N ILE A 21 6.10 -0.47 2.25
CA ILE A 21 7.34 -1.11 2.62
C ILE A 21 8.05 -0.16 3.58
N LEU A 22 8.24 -0.61 4.82
CA LEU A 22 8.88 0.18 5.86
C LEU A 22 10.22 -0.48 6.19
N GLY A 23 11.30 0.00 5.56
CA GLY A 23 12.60 -0.64 5.65
C GLY A 23 12.63 -1.97 4.89
N CYS A 24 12.80 -3.08 5.61
CA CYS A 24 12.89 -4.43 5.01
C CYS A 24 11.54 -5.16 4.87
N CYS A 25 10.47 -4.65 5.47
CA CYS A 25 9.18 -5.34 5.54
C CYS A 25 8.14 -4.66 4.64
N GLY A 26 7.58 -5.42 3.68
CA GLY A 26 6.49 -4.99 2.81
C GLY A 26 5.17 -5.64 3.18
N SER A 27 4.07 -4.89 3.12
CA SER A 27 2.71 -5.41 3.39
C SER A 27 1.65 -4.68 2.57
N THR A 28 0.57 -5.39 2.23
CA THR A 28 -0.66 -4.81 1.69
C THR A 28 -1.57 -4.39 2.84
N VAL A 29 -2.06 -3.16 2.80
CA VAL A 29 -2.75 -2.53 3.93
C VAL A 29 -4.05 -1.88 3.50
N CYS A 30 -5.08 -2.01 4.34
CA CYS A 30 -6.34 -1.27 4.20
C CYS A 30 -6.23 0.12 4.84
N GLU A 31 -7.23 0.97 4.66
CA GLU A 31 -7.24 2.34 5.22
C GLU A 31 -7.00 2.40 6.73
N GLN A 32 -7.43 1.38 7.48
CA GLN A 32 -7.22 1.33 8.93
C GLN A 32 -5.78 0.98 9.32
N HIS A 33 -5.09 0.15 8.54
CA HIS A 33 -3.74 -0.35 8.85
C HIS A 33 -2.63 0.34 8.03
N ALA A 34 -3.00 1.21 7.11
CA ALA A 34 -2.06 1.98 6.33
C ALA A 34 -1.41 3.09 7.19
N GLU A 35 -0.17 3.44 6.87
CA GLU A 35 0.46 4.67 7.34
C GLU A 35 -0.28 5.88 6.80
N ASP A 36 -0.35 6.96 7.59
CA ASP A 36 -1.07 8.16 7.19
C ASP A 36 -0.50 8.81 5.92
N ARG A 37 0.75 8.50 5.57
CA ARG A 37 1.34 8.93 4.31
C ARG A 37 0.65 8.25 3.12
N LEU A 38 0.48 6.93 3.16
CA LEU A 38 -0.19 6.17 2.10
C LEU A 38 -1.66 6.60 1.96
N LYS A 39 -2.36 6.91 3.06
CA LYS A 39 -3.74 7.40 3.02
C LYS A 39 -3.90 8.74 2.30
N ARG A 40 -2.88 9.59 2.40
CA ARG A 40 -2.86 10.94 1.79
C ARG A 40 -2.38 10.95 0.34
N MET A 41 -1.87 9.83 -0.16
CA MET A 41 -1.45 9.69 -1.56
C MET A 41 -2.67 9.56 -2.48
N ARG A 42 -2.54 10.05 -3.70
CA ARG A 42 -3.57 9.87 -4.73
C ARG A 42 -3.59 8.41 -5.23
N PRO A 43 -4.74 7.90 -5.69
CA PRO A 43 -4.78 6.60 -6.37
C PRO A 43 -3.76 6.53 -7.52
N GLY A 44 -3.03 5.41 -7.60
CA GLY A 44 -1.95 5.18 -8.58
C GLY A 44 -0.59 5.80 -8.21
N GLU A 45 -0.52 6.64 -7.17
CA GLU A 45 0.72 7.32 -6.80
C GLU A 45 1.73 6.35 -6.16
N LYS A 46 3.01 6.52 -6.52
CA LYS A 46 4.16 5.81 -5.96
C LYS A 46 5.10 6.81 -5.32
N MET A 47 5.57 6.50 -4.12
CA MET A 47 6.46 7.36 -3.35
C MET A 47 7.56 6.55 -2.68
N GLU A 48 8.79 7.04 -2.77
CA GLU A 48 9.96 6.48 -2.10
C GLU A 48 10.48 7.49 -1.08
N TRP A 49 10.90 7.01 0.09
CA TRP A 49 11.46 7.85 1.14
C TRP A 49 12.54 7.10 1.92
N GLY A 50 13.79 7.28 1.48
CA GLY A 50 14.91 6.53 2.04
C GLY A 50 14.72 5.03 1.82
N ALA A 51 14.63 4.27 2.92
CA ALA A 51 14.38 2.83 2.88
C ALA A 51 12.89 2.46 2.83
N CYS A 52 11.98 3.43 2.78
CA CYS A 52 10.54 3.19 2.75
C CYS A 52 9.97 3.39 1.34
N TYR A 53 9.02 2.55 0.95
CA TYR A 53 8.31 2.63 -0.33
C TYR A 53 6.80 2.57 -0.08
N PHE A 54 6.04 3.40 -0.78
CA PHE A 54 4.59 3.45 -0.71
C PHE A 54 4.02 3.42 -2.11
N TYR A 55 2.95 2.66 -2.29
CA TYR A 55 2.21 2.64 -3.54
C TYR A 55 0.72 2.54 -3.24
N ARG A 56 -0.01 3.59 -3.62
CA ARG A 56 -1.46 3.64 -3.52
C ARG A 56 -2.06 3.02 -4.78
N TYR A 57 -2.89 2.00 -4.63
CA TYR A 57 -3.54 1.38 -5.77
C TYR A 57 -4.46 2.37 -6.48
N GLU A 58 -4.67 2.14 -7.77
CA GLU A 58 -5.70 2.83 -8.53
C GLU A 58 -7.10 2.46 -8.01
N GLU A 59 -8.01 3.42 -8.10
CA GLU A 59 -9.45 3.20 -7.93
C GLU A 59 -9.96 2.55 -9.22
N ILE A 60 -10.79 1.50 -9.07
CA ILE A 60 -11.35 0.74 -10.19
C ILE A 60 -12.63 1.43 -10.67
#